data_AF-A0A2C6AEA8-F1
#
_entry.id   AF-A0A2C6AEA8-F1
#
_cell.length_a   1.000
_cell.length_b   1.000
_cell.length_c   1.000
_cell.angle_alpha   90.00
_cell.angle_beta   90.00
_cell.angle_gamma   90.00
#
_symmetry.space_group_name_H-M   'P 1'
#
loop_
_entity.id
_entity.type
_entity.pdbx_description
1 polymer ?
#
loop_
_entity_poly.entity_id
_entity_poly.type
_entity_poly.pdbx_seq_one_letter_code
_entity_poly.pdbx_strand_id
1 'polypeptide(L)'
;MEKGGSDIIELGVPFTDPIADGPTIQTSNTVALEHGVTIESTLGMVKEARNRGLKAPVLLMGYYNPLLSYGEERLLQDCKAASINGFIVVDLPPEEAVSFRKLCNRGGLSYVPLIAPATSDTRMKILCQLADSFIYVVSRQGVTGALGFLSANLPDLVRRVKKYSGNKPAAVGFGSNCQHH
;
A
#
# COMPACT_ATOMS: atom_id res chain seq x y z
N MET A 1 11.11 10.85 -9.03
CA MET A 1 11.10 10.03 -7.81
C MET A 1 12.40 9.24 -7.70
N GLU A 2 12.65 8.25 -8.58
CA GLU A 2 13.89 7.44 -8.51
C GLU A 2 15.20 8.24 -8.53
N LYS A 3 15.36 9.22 -9.43
CA LYS A 3 16.55 10.11 -9.43
C LYS A 3 16.72 10.93 -8.15
N GLY A 4 15.67 11.06 -7.34
CA GLY A 4 15.69 11.68 -6.03
C GLY A 4 16.01 10.71 -4.89
N GLY A 5 16.34 9.45 -5.20
CA GLY A 5 16.76 8.45 -4.21
C GLY A 5 15.65 7.55 -3.67
N SER A 6 14.48 7.48 -4.31
CA SER A 6 13.40 6.58 -3.86
C SER A 6 13.73 5.11 -4.11
N ASP A 7 13.79 4.30 -3.05
CA ASP A 7 14.00 2.85 -3.14
C ASP A 7 12.75 2.10 -3.62
N ILE A 8 11.55 2.57 -3.25
CA ILE A 8 10.25 2.01 -3.62
C ILE A 8 9.29 3.16 -3.95
N ILE A 9 8.39 2.94 -4.91
CA ILE A 9 7.33 3.90 -5.27
C ILE A 9 5.97 3.30 -4.92
N GLU A 10 5.22 4.03 -4.10
CA GLU A 10 3.81 3.75 -3.80
C GLU A 10 2.95 4.61 -4.74
N LEU A 11 2.17 3.97 -5.60
CA LEU A 11 1.33 4.65 -6.58
C LEU A 11 -0.15 4.47 -6.22
N GLY A 12 -0.81 5.57 -5.88
CA GLY A 12 -2.22 5.59 -5.52
C GLY A 12 -3.14 5.22 -6.69
N VAL A 13 -4.07 4.30 -6.44
CA VAL A 13 -5.20 4.01 -7.34
C VAL A 13 -6.41 4.83 -6.87
N PRO A 14 -6.96 5.73 -7.70
CA PRO A 14 -8.07 6.59 -7.30
C PRO A 14 -9.31 5.81 -6.87
N PHE A 15 -9.95 6.25 -5.78
CA PHE A 15 -11.20 5.68 -5.27
C PHE A 15 -12.19 6.77 -4.86
N THR A 16 -13.48 6.49 -5.05
CA THR A 16 -14.59 7.43 -4.77
C THR A 16 -14.83 7.62 -3.28
N ASP A 17 -14.57 6.59 -2.46
CA ASP A 17 -14.90 6.58 -1.04
C ASP A 17 -13.67 6.29 -0.15
N PRO A 18 -12.60 7.12 -0.20
CA PRO A 18 -11.35 6.84 0.49
C PRO A 18 -11.41 7.17 1.99
N ILE A 19 -12.11 6.33 2.77
CA ILE A 19 -12.39 6.55 4.20
C ILE A 19 -11.15 6.52 5.12
N ALA A 20 -10.08 5.84 4.71
CA ALA A 20 -8.85 5.71 5.49
C ALA A 20 -7.85 6.85 5.21
N ASP A 21 -8.07 7.58 4.13
CA ASP A 21 -7.22 8.67 3.70
C ASP A 21 -7.64 9.98 4.37
N GLY A 22 -6.66 10.86 4.59
CA GLY A 22 -6.97 12.20 5.09
C GLY A 22 -7.06 13.23 3.98
N PRO A 23 -7.37 14.49 4.34
CA PRO A 23 -7.94 15.47 3.42
C PRO A 23 -7.10 15.70 2.17
N THR A 24 -5.77 15.74 2.30
CA THR A 24 -4.86 15.90 1.15
C THR A 24 -5.00 14.77 0.13
N ILE A 25 -5.05 13.52 0.59
CA ILE A 25 -5.16 12.36 -0.29
C ILE A 25 -6.58 12.23 -0.83
N GLN A 26 -7.60 12.55 -0.03
CA GLN A 26 -8.99 12.62 -0.52
C GLN A 26 -9.12 13.62 -1.67
N THR A 27 -8.58 14.84 -1.53
CA THR A 27 -8.57 15.83 -2.63
C THR A 27 -7.85 15.31 -3.87
N SER A 28 -6.70 14.64 -3.70
CA SER A 28 -5.98 14.03 -4.82
C SER A 28 -6.81 12.96 -5.54
N ASN A 29 -7.57 12.15 -4.80
CA ASN A 29 -8.48 11.17 -5.38
C ASN A 29 -9.57 11.85 -6.19
N THR A 30 -10.23 12.88 -5.63
CA THR A 30 -11.27 13.65 -6.33
C THR A 30 -10.75 14.24 -7.65
N VAL A 31 -9.60 14.93 -7.61
CA VAL A 31 -9.00 15.53 -8.81
C VAL A 31 -8.66 14.44 -9.84
N ALA A 32 -8.09 13.31 -9.41
CA ALA A 32 -7.77 12.21 -10.33
C ALA A 32 -9.02 11.63 -11.01
N LEU A 33 -10.10 11.44 -10.25
CA LEU A 33 -11.37 10.94 -10.77
C LEU A 33 -12.04 11.93 -11.72
N GLU A 34 -12.01 13.24 -11.42
CA GLU A 34 -12.51 14.30 -12.31
C GLU A 34 -11.79 14.33 -13.67
N HIS A 35 -10.49 13.97 -13.68
CA HIS A 35 -9.69 13.86 -14.90
C HIS A 35 -9.78 12.47 -15.55
N GLY A 36 -10.65 11.57 -15.07
CA GLY A 36 -10.88 10.25 -15.65
C GLY A 36 -9.73 9.27 -15.45
N VAL A 37 -8.91 9.43 -14.40
CA VAL A 37 -7.84 8.49 -14.09
C VAL A 37 -8.44 7.14 -13.69
N THR A 38 -8.11 6.10 -14.45
CA THR A 38 -8.50 4.71 -14.19
C THR A 38 -7.29 3.82 -13.82
N ILE A 39 -7.55 2.58 -13.42
CA ILE A 39 -6.51 1.56 -13.25
C ILE A 39 -5.72 1.36 -14.54
N GLU A 40 -6.38 1.28 -15.71
CA GLU A 40 -5.68 1.19 -17.00
C GLU A 40 -4.71 2.35 -17.22
N SER A 41 -5.16 3.59 -16.96
CA SER A 41 -4.32 4.77 -17.13
C SER A 41 -3.14 4.75 -16.16
N THR A 42 -3.36 4.31 -14.93
CA THR A 42 -2.33 4.17 -13.88
C THR A 42 -1.27 3.16 -14.30
N LEU A 43 -1.68 1.99 -14.80
CA LEU A 43 -0.79 0.98 -15.35
C LEU A 43 -0.04 1.50 -16.60
N GLY A 44 -0.71 2.29 -17.43
CA GLY A 44 -0.11 2.98 -18.59
C GLY A 44 1.02 3.93 -18.19
N MET A 45 0.80 4.74 -17.14
CA MET A 45 1.84 5.64 -16.60
C MET A 45 3.06 4.86 -16.12
N VAL A 46 2.86 3.72 -15.45
CA VAL A 46 3.98 2.86 -15.02
C VAL A 46 4.73 2.30 -16.22
N LYS A 47 4.03 1.80 -17.24
CA LYS A 47 4.67 1.33 -18.50
C LYS A 47 5.52 2.42 -19.15
N GLU A 48 5.00 3.64 -19.25
CA GLU A 48 5.76 4.77 -19.78
C GLU A 48 7.01 5.06 -18.93
N ALA A 49 6.88 5.07 -17.60
CA ALA A 49 7.99 5.28 -16.70
C ALA A 49 9.06 4.17 -16.84
N ARG A 50 8.66 2.91 -16.98
CA ARG A 50 9.56 1.77 -17.25
C ARG A 50 10.31 1.96 -18.56
N ASN A 51 9.63 2.36 -19.63
CA ASN A 51 10.26 2.65 -20.93
C ASN A 51 11.28 3.80 -20.84
N ARG A 52 11.06 4.73 -19.90
CA ARG A 52 11.98 5.83 -19.59
C ARG A 52 13.09 5.45 -18.61
N GLY A 53 13.18 4.18 -18.22
CA GLY A 53 14.28 3.61 -17.44
C GLY A 53 13.99 3.45 -15.94
N LEU A 54 12.73 3.55 -15.50
CA LEU A 54 12.37 3.34 -14.09
C LEU A 54 12.70 1.92 -13.63
N LYS A 55 13.57 1.75 -12.63
CA LYS A 55 13.95 0.44 -12.06
C LYS A 55 13.35 0.19 -10.68
N ALA A 56 13.07 1.25 -9.92
CA ALA A 56 12.48 1.17 -8.59
C ALA A 56 11.20 0.33 -8.59
N PRO A 57 11.02 -0.59 -7.63
CA PRO A 57 9.78 -1.32 -7.46
C PRO A 57 8.58 -0.37 -7.30
N VAL A 58 7.47 -0.71 -7.95
CA VAL A 58 6.21 0.04 -7.87
C VAL A 58 5.15 -0.83 -7.22
N LEU A 59 4.56 -0.32 -6.13
CA LEU A 59 3.43 -0.93 -5.44
C LEU A 59 2.18 -0.09 -5.69
N LEU A 60 1.09 -0.72 -6.11
CA LEU A 60 -0.20 -0.03 -6.18
C LEU A 60 -0.79 0.07 -4.77
N MET A 61 -1.15 1.28 -4.36
CA MET A 61 -1.73 1.55 -3.06
C MET A 61 -3.19 2.01 -3.23
N GLY A 62 -4.11 1.43 -2.48
CA GLY A 62 -5.52 1.85 -2.54
C GLY A 62 -6.47 0.92 -1.80
N TYR A 63 -7.72 0.93 -2.25
CA TYR A 63 -8.83 0.15 -1.68
C TYR A 63 -9.09 -1.09 -2.52
N TYR A 64 -9.70 -2.11 -1.91
CA TYR A 64 -9.95 -3.36 -2.60
C TYR A 64 -11.03 -3.26 -3.67
N ASN A 65 -12.08 -2.44 -3.43
CA ASN A 65 -13.24 -2.37 -4.30
C ASN A 65 -12.90 -2.00 -5.78
N PRO A 66 -12.07 -0.99 -6.07
CA PRO A 66 -11.60 -0.72 -7.44
C PRO A 66 -10.90 -1.92 -8.10
N LEU A 67 -10.07 -2.64 -7.35
CA LEU A 67 -9.32 -3.80 -7.84
C LEU A 67 -10.27 -4.96 -8.17
N LEU A 68 -11.27 -5.18 -7.32
CA LEU A 68 -12.32 -6.17 -7.53
C LEU A 68 -13.18 -5.82 -8.76
N SER A 69 -13.61 -4.55 -8.87
CA SER A 69 -14.43 -4.08 -9.98
C SER A 69 -13.70 -4.14 -11.33
N TYR A 70 -12.37 -4.05 -11.33
CA TYR A 70 -11.55 -4.22 -12.52
C TYR A 70 -11.53 -5.68 -13.05
N GLY A 71 -11.77 -6.63 -12.15
CA GLY A 71 -11.63 -8.06 -12.38
C GLY A 71 -10.24 -8.56 -12.01
N GLU A 72 -10.19 -9.51 -11.09
CA GLU A 72 -8.96 -10.05 -10.49
C GLU A 72 -7.99 -10.65 -11.52
N GLU A 73 -8.49 -11.46 -12.45
CA GLU A 73 -7.64 -12.11 -13.46
C GLU A 73 -7.03 -11.10 -14.43
N ARG A 74 -7.85 -10.15 -14.88
CA ARG A 74 -7.42 -9.05 -15.74
C ARG A 74 -6.40 -8.18 -15.01
N LEU A 75 -6.65 -7.85 -13.75
CA LEU A 75 -5.73 -7.08 -12.91
C LEU A 75 -4.34 -7.73 -12.85
N LEU A 76 -4.27 -9.04 -12.60
CA LEU A 76 -3.00 -9.76 -12.54
C LEU A 76 -2.23 -9.70 -13.86
N GLN A 77 -2.92 -9.93 -14.99
CA GLN A 77 -2.31 -9.90 -16.32
C GLN A 77 -1.77 -8.51 -16.64
N ASP A 78 -2.58 -7.48 -16.43
CA ASP A 78 -2.23 -6.10 -16.77
C ASP A 78 -1.15 -5.55 -15.83
N CYS A 79 -1.17 -5.89 -14.54
CA CYS A 79 -0.11 -5.56 -13.59
C CYS A 79 1.22 -6.20 -13.97
N LYS A 80 1.21 -7.48 -14.37
CA LYS A 80 2.42 -8.17 -14.84
C LYS A 80 2.96 -7.53 -16.12
N ALA A 81 2.09 -7.20 -17.08
CA ALA A 81 2.48 -6.51 -18.30
C ALA A 81 3.02 -5.09 -18.03
N ALA A 82 2.57 -4.43 -16.97
CA ALA A 82 3.06 -3.12 -16.53
C ALA A 82 4.32 -3.18 -15.65
N SER A 83 4.80 -4.38 -15.29
CA SER A 83 5.89 -4.55 -14.32
C SER A 83 5.62 -3.89 -12.97
N ILE A 84 4.39 -4.08 -12.46
CA ILE A 84 4.00 -3.81 -11.07
C ILE A 84 4.60 -4.89 -10.17
N ASN A 85 4.99 -4.52 -8.96
CA ASN A 85 5.65 -5.42 -8.01
C ASN A 85 4.73 -5.93 -6.90
N GLY A 86 3.58 -5.28 -6.69
CA GLY A 86 2.67 -5.68 -5.62
C GLY A 86 1.63 -4.63 -5.27
N PHE A 87 0.96 -4.87 -4.15
CA PHE A 87 -0.16 -4.07 -3.68
C PHE A 87 -0.07 -3.77 -2.18
N ILE A 88 -0.49 -2.56 -1.82
CA ILE A 88 -0.83 -2.14 -0.46
C ILE A 88 -2.34 -1.85 -0.46
N VAL A 89 -3.13 -2.69 0.18
CA VAL A 89 -4.59 -2.54 0.22
C VAL A 89 -5.03 -2.23 1.64
N VAL A 90 -5.68 -1.07 1.83
CA VAL A 90 -5.85 -0.45 3.16
C VAL A 90 -7.08 -0.94 3.93
N ASP A 91 -8.06 -1.51 3.24
CA ASP A 91 -9.40 -1.82 3.77
C ASP A 91 -9.68 -3.33 3.91
N LEU A 92 -8.73 -4.21 3.56
CA LEU A 92 -8.96 -5.65 3.58
C LEU A 92 -9.07 -6.23 5.01
N PRO A 93 -10.17 -6.93 5.35
CA PRO A 93 -10.22 -7.79 6.52
C PRO A 93 -9.31 -9.02 6.35
N PRO A 94 -8.91 -9.70 7.45
CA PRO A 94 -7.95 -10.80 7.39
C PRO A 94 -8.34 -11.94 6.44
N GLU A 95 -9.63 -12.27 6.39
CA GLU A 95 -10.18 -13.36 5.57
C GLU A 95 -10.01 -13.05 4.08
N GLU A 96 -10.36 -11.83 3.67
CA GLU A 96 -10.19 -11.37 2.28
C GLU A 96 -8.71 -11.16 1.93
N ALA A 97 -7.90 -10.69 2.88
CA ALA A 97 -6.45 -10.57 2.71
C ALA A 97 -5.78 -11.92 2.40
N VAL A 98 -6.23 -13.02 3.00
CA VAL A 98 -5.75 -14.38 2.67
C VAL A 98 -6.08 -14.72 1.21
N SER A 99 -7.31 -14.44 0.76
CA SER A 99 -7.74 -14.71 -0.61
C SER A 99 -6.94 -13.87 -1.62
N PHE A 100 -6.85 -12.56 -1.36
CA PHE A 100 -6.14 -11.63 -2.21
C PHE A 100 -4.64 -11.93 -2.28
N ARG A 101 -4.02 -12.36 -1.17
CA ARG A 101 -2.62 -12.82 -1.20
C ARG A 101 -2.44 -14.02 -2.11
N LYS A 102 -3.34 -15.02 -2.09
CA LYS A 102 -3.26 -16.18 -2.99
C LYS A 102 -3.34 -15.74 -4.45
N LEU A 103 -4.20 -14.76 -4.75
CA LEU A 103 -4.28 -14.14 -6.07
C LEU A 103 -2.95 -13.47 -6.46
N CYS A 104 -2.38 -12.63 -5.59
CA CYS A 104 -1.10 -11.96 -5.81
C CYS A 104 0.03 -12.98 -6.08
N ASN A 105 0.11 -14.04 -5.29
CA ASN A 105 1.12 -15.10 -5.45
C ASN A 105 1.01 -15.82 -6.80
N ARG A 106 -0.21 -16.05 -7.31
CA ARG A 106 -0.40 -16.62 -8.67
C ARG A 106 0.16 -15.70 -9.76
N GLY A 107 0.11 -14.39 -9.55
CA GLY A 107 0.67 -13.38 -10.46
C GLY A 107 2.16 -13.10 -10.28
N GLY A 108 2.80 -13.63 -9.22
CA GLY A 108 4.16 -13.24 -8.84
C GLY A 108 4.24 -11.82 -8.28
N LEU A 109 3.15 -11.31 -7.70
CA LEU A 109 3.02 -9.97 -7.12
C LEU A 109 3.07 -10.08 -5.59
N SER A 110 3.68 -9.11 -4.92
CA SER A 110 3.73 -9.07 -3.45
C SER A 110 2.46 -8.47 -2.87
N TYR A 111 1.92 -9.08 -1.81
CA TYR A 111 0.96 -8.41 -0.94
C TYR A 111 1.66 -7.82 0.28
N VAL A 112 1.45 -6.52 0.52
CA VAL A 112 2.01 -5.80 1.66
C VAL A 112 0.87 -5.45 2.63
N PRO A 113 0.76 -6.16 3.76
CA PRO A 113 -0.28 -5.90 4.74
C PRO A 113 0.01 -4.65 5.56
N LEU A 114 -1.06 -3.96 5.94
CA LEU A 114 -1.02 -2.75 6.74
C LEU A 114 -1.40 -3.05 8.20
N ILE A 115 -0.57 -2.58 9.13
CA ILE A 115 -0.76 -2.73 10.58
C ILE A 115 -0.83 -1.35 11.22
N ALA A 116 -1.95 -1.08 11.90
CA ALA A 116 -2.20 0.17 12.61
C ALA A 116 -2.10 -0.03 14.13
N PRO A 117 -1.98 1.06 14.93
CA PRO A 117 -1.90 0.93 16.39
C PRO A 117 -3.13 0.26 17.01
N ALA A 118 -4.30 0.42 16.39
CA ALA A 118 -5.56 -0.21 16.81
C ALA A 118 -5.68 -1.69 16.39
N THR A 119 -4.73 -2.23 15.62
CA THR A 119 -4.75 -3.64 15.21
C THR A 119 -4.54 -4.56 16.41
N SER A 120 -5.50 -5.45 16.65
CA SER A 120 -5.42 -6.45 17.71
C SER A 120 -4.27 -7.44 17.48
N ASP A 121 -3.74 -8.03 18.55
CA ASP A 121 -2.66 -9.03 18.48
C ASP A 121 -3.03 -10.22 17.60
N THR A 122 -4.28 -10.69 17.67
CA THR A 122 -4.78 -11.80 16.85
C THR A 122 -4.70 -11.46 15.36
N ARG A 123 -5.17 -10.26 14.97
CA ARG A 123 -5.10 -9.79 13.58
C ARG A 123 -3.66 -9.55 13.14
N MET A 124 -2.83 -8.99 14.01
CA MET A 124 -1.42 -8.73 13.75
C MET A 124 -0.66 -10.01 13.41
N LYS A 125 -0.86 -11.10 14.18
CA LYS A 125 -0.23 -12.41 13.90
C LYS A 125 -0.58 -12.93 12.51
N ILE A 126 -1.84 -12.83 12.12
CA ILE A 126 -2.30 -13.28 10.79
C ILE A 126 -1.63 -12.43 9.71
N LEU A 127 -1.71 -11.10 9.81
CA LEU A 127 -1.11 -10.18 8.83
C LEU A 127 0.41 -10.38 8.68
N CYS A 128 1.12 -10.59 9.78
CA CYS A 128 2.56 -10.88 9.77
C CYS A 128 2.92 -12.17 9.01
N GLN A 129 2.05 -13.20 9.06
CA GLN A 129 2.22 -14.43 8.29
C GLN A 129 1.88 -14.25 6.81
N LEU A 130 1.03 -13.27 6.49
CA LEU A 130 0.62 -12.93 5.11
C LEU A 130 1.65 -12.06 4.37
N ALA A 131 2.47 -11.29 5.08
CA ALA A 131 3.46 -10.42 4.44
C ALA A 131 4.49 -11.23 3.63
N ASP A 132 4.65 -10.92 2.34
CA ASP A 132 5.67 -11.56 1.51
C ASP A 132 7.00 -10.81 1.58
N SER A 133 6.97 -9.49 1.41
CA SER A 133 8.18 -8.65 1.32
C SER A 133 8.47 -7.90 2.63
N PHE A 134 7.54 -7.03 3.03
CA PHE A 134 7.66 -6.24 4.26
C PHE A 134 6.27 -5.96 4.81
N ILE A 135 6.24 -5.42 6.03
CA ILE A 135 5.01 -5.01 6.71
C ILE A 135 4.94 -3.50 6.74
N TYR A 136 3.79 -2.95 6.37
CA TYR A 136 3.56 -1.52 6.44
C TYR A 136 2.98 -1.16 7.81
N VAL A 137 3.69 -0.34 8.58
CA VAL A 137 3.28 0.11 9.91
C VAL A 137 2.80 1.55 9.81
N VAL A 138 1.54 1.79 10.16
CA VAL A 138 0.95 3.13 10.18
C VAL A 138 1.27 3.78 11.52
N SER A 139 1.97 4.93 11.48
CA SER A 139 2.47 5.57 12.70
C SER A 139 1.41 6.35 13.50
N ARG A 140 0.17 6.43 13.01
CA ARG A 140 -0.90 7.27 13.57
C ARG A 140 -2.21 6.53 13.83
N GLN A 141 -2.88 6.94 14.90
CA GLN A 141 -4.32 6.77 15.08
C GLN A 141 -5.01 7.96 14.39
N GLY A 142 -5.32 7.82 13.10
CA GLY A 142 -6.04 8.87 12.35
C GLY A 142 -5.60 9.00 10.89
N VAL A 143 -6.39 9.74 10.12
CA VAL A 143 -6.27 9.89 8.66
C VAL A 143 -5.00 10.63 8.21
N THR A 144 -4.56 10.37 6.97
CA THR A 144 -3.34 10.90 6.33
C THR A 144 -3.30 12.43 6.23
N GLY A 145 -2.27 13.11 6.78
CA GLY A 145 -1.99 14.52 6.47
C GLY A 145 -2.30 15.59 7.53
N ALA A 146 -2.85 15.24 8.70
CA ALA A 146 -2.93 16.21 9.81
C ALA A 146 -1.54 16.52 10.40
N LEU A 147 -1.26 17.68 10.97
CA LEU A 147 -0.01 17.93 11.72
C LEU A 147 -0.08 17.18 13.07
N GLY A 148 0.92 16.38 13.44
CA GLY A 148 0.84 15.56 14.66
C GLY A 148 2.04 14.64 14.85
N PHE A 149 2.56 14.62 16.07
CA PHE A 149 3.72 13.83 16.50
C PHE A 149 3.57 12.33 16.19
N LEU A 150 4.69 11.64 15.97
CA LEU A 150 4.73 10.18 15.92
C LEU A 150 4.01 9.62 17.15
N SER A 151 3.20 8.58 16.99
CA SER A 151 2.57 7.94 18.15
C SER A 151 3.66 7.54 19.14
N ALA A 152 3.54 7.94 20.40
CA ALA A 152 4.46 7.52 21.47
C ALA A 152 4.58 5.98 21.58
N ASN A 153 3.58 5.26 21.04
CA ASN A 153 3.51 3.80 21.03
C ASN A 153 4.13 3.15 19.79
N LEU A 154 4.66 3.92 18.83
CA LEU A 154 5.27 3.38 17.62
C LEU A 154 6.43 2.40 17.91
N PRO A 155 7.38 2.69 18.83
CA PRO A 155 8.45 1.73 19.13
C PRO A 155 7.92 0.39 19.66
N ASP A 156 6.83 0.40 20.44
CA ASP A 156 6.19 -0.81 20.94
C ASP A 156 5.45 -1.55 19.81
N LEU A 157 4.75 -0.83 18.94
CA LEU A 157 4.08 -1.40 17.77
C LEU A 157 5.09 -2.10 16.85
N VAL A 158 6.20 -1.44 16.52
CA VAL A 158 7.27 -2.03 15.69
C VAL A 158 7.87 -3.27 16.36
N ARG A 159 8.03 -3.25 17.69
CA ARG A 159 8.51 -4.41 18.45
C ARG A 159 7.54 -5.59 18.37
N ARG A 160 6.23 -5.34 18.53
CA ARG A 160 5.16 -6.35 18.37
C ARG A 160 5.13 -6.91 16.96
N VAL A 161 5.24 -6.06 15.94
CA VAL A 161 5.32 -6.46 14.53
C VAL A 161 6.52 -7.37 14.29
N LYS A 162 7.73 -6.96 14.69
CA LYS A 162 8.94 -7.78 14.55
C LYS A 162 8.82 -9.14 15.27
N LYS A 163 8.24 -9.14 16.47
CA LYS A 163 8.00 -10.36 17.25
C LYS A 163 7.10 -11.34 16.49
N TYR A 164 5.99 -10.87 15.92
CA TYR A 164 5.02 -11.73 15.23
C TYR A 164 5.39 -12.04 13.77
N SER A 165 6.22 -11.23 13.14
CA SER A 165 6.67 -11.44 11.76
C SER A 165 7.90 -12.33 11.63
N GLY A 166 8.58 -12.64 12.74
CA GLY A 166 9.86 -13.34 12.71
C GLY A 166 10.98 -12.45 12.16
N ASN A 167 11.00 -11.17 12.55
CA ASN A 167 11.96 -10.16 12.10
C ASN A 167 11.91 -9.81 10.60
N LYS A 168 10.76 -9.96 9.94
CA LYS A 168 10.58 -9.39 8.59
C LYS A 168 10.77 -7.86 8.61
N PRO A 169 11.26 -7.26 7.51
CA PRO A 169 11.36 -5.81 7.38
C PRO A 169 10.00 -5.13 7.62
N ALA A 170 10.03 -3.98 8.27
CA ALA A 170 8.86 -3.14 8.50
C ALA A 170 9.16 -1.73 7.97
N ALA A 171 8.29 -1.23 7.10
CA ALA A 171 8.30 0.15 6.66
C ALA A 171 7.32 0.94 7.52
N VAL A 172 7.76 2.04 8.11
CA VAL A 172 6.88 2.92 8.88
C VAL A 172 6.46 4.08 7.98
N GLY A 173 5.15 4.24 7.80
CA GLY A 173 4.58 5.34 7.01
C GLY A 173 3.52 6.14 7.77
N PHE A 174 2.90 7.09 7.05
CA PHE A 174 1.92 8.06 7.54
C PHE A 174 2.49 9.04 8.58
N GLY A 175 2.86 10.26 8.17
CA GLY A 175 3.31 11.35 9.06
C GLY A 175 4.79 11.73 8.94
N SER A 176 5.55 11.11 8.04
CA SER A 176 6.93 11.49 7.74
C SER A 176 6.93 12.70 6.79
N ASN A 177 6.92 13.90 7.35
CA ASN A 177 6.92 15.15 6.58
C ASN A 177 8.27 15.90 6.66
N CYS A 178 9.23 15.37 7.42
CA CYS A 178 10.54 15.97 7.66
C CYS A 178 11.64 14.90 7.67
N GLN A 179 12.84 15.27 7.21
CA GLN A 179 14.05 14.43 7.16
C GLN A 179 14.54 13.89 8.52
N HIS A 180 13.97 14.38 9.62
CA HIS A 180 14.30 14.02 11.02
C HIS A 180 13.42 12.88 11.59
N HIS A 181 12.38 12.44 10.87
CA HIS A 181 11.48 11.36 11.28
C HIS A 181 11.92 10.03 10.66
#